data_AF-A0A348UP35-F1
#
_entry.id   AF-A0A348UP35-F1
#
_cell.length_a   1.000
_cell.length_b   1.000
_cell.length_c   1.000
_cell.angle_alpha   90.00
_cell.angle_beta   90.00
_cell.angle_gamma   90.00
#
_symmetry.space_group_name_H-M   'P 1'
#
loop_
_entity.id
_entity.type
_entity.pdbx_description
1 polymer ?
#
loop_
_entity_poly.entity_id
_entity_poly.type
_entity_poly.pdbx_seq_one_letter_code
_entity_poly.pdbx_strand_id
1 'polypeptide(L)'
;MTVSVPFSHRDRPFEIRIDADGAVELYLDRILRKRREPGPEEPQYVWTNVELEWEEHHYVEARYWASGQRLEVTVNGQPLLERTLAG
;
A
#
# COMPACT_ATOMS: atom_id res chain seq x y z
N MET A 1 -2.73 14.92 8.00
CA MET A 1 -3.85 14.60 7.10
C MET A 1 -3.74 13.12 6.76
N THR A 2 -4.85 12.39 6.75
CA THR A 2 -4.86 10.98 6.37
C THR A 2 -5.34 10.88 4.93
N VAL A 3 -4.58 10.21 4.07
CA VAL A 3 -4.92 9.95 2.66
C VAL A 3 -5.19 8.47 2.50
N SER A 4 -6.32 8.14 1.87
CA SER A 4 -6.70 6.74 1.59
C SER A 4 -6.81 6.53 0.09
N VAL A 5 -6.15 5.49 -0.40
CA VAL A 5 -6.06 5.15 -1.82
C VAL A 5 -6.58 3.73 -2.03
N PRO A 6 -7.88 3.59 -2.35
CA PRO A 6 -8.46 2.28 -2.60
C PRO A 6 -8.02 1.73 -3.96
N PHE A 7 -7.86 0.42 -4.03
CA PHE A 7 -7.67 -0.33 -5.27
C PHE A 7 -8.26 -1.73 -5.13
N SER A 8 -8.40 -2.44 -6.25
CA SER A 8 -8.94 -3.80 -6.26
C SER A 8 -7.99 -4.73 -6.99
N HIS A 9 -7.85 -5.94 -6.47
CA HIS A 9 -7.08 -7.01 -7.10
C HIS A 9 -7.83 -8.32 -6.87
N ARG A 10 -8.12 -9.07 -7.96
CA ARG A 10 -8.93 -10.30 -7.93
C ARG A 10 -10.27 -10.12 -7.18
N ASP A 11 -10.99 -9.04 -7.47
CA ASP A 11 -12.27 -8.68 -6.82
C ASP A 11 -12.20 -8.47 -5.30
N ARG A 12 -11.00 -8.43 -4.71
CA ARG A 12 -10.79 -8.11 -3.30
C ARG A 12 -10.42 -6.64 -3.12
N PRO A 13 -11.06 -5.92 -2.18
CA PRO A 13 -10.75 -4.54 -1.90
C PRO A 13 -9.48 -4.41 -1.05
N PHE A 14 -8.53 -3.63 -1.56
CA PHE A 14 -7.35 -3.18 -0.84
C PHE A 14 -7.40 -1.66 -0.64
N GLU A 15 -6.68 -1.19 0.36
CA GLU A 15 -6.48 0.24 0.60
C GLU A 15 -5.06 0.46 1.08
N ILE A 16 -4.36 1.43 0.47
CA ILE A 16 -3.18 2.03 1.08
C ILE A 16 -3.60 3.30 1.78
N ARG A 17 -3.21 3.44 3.04
CA ARG A 17 -3.41 4.66 3.82
C ARG A 17 -2.07 5.29 4.19
N ILE A 18 -1.94 6.57 3.91
CA ILE A 18 -0.88 7.41 4.48
C ILE A 18 -1.51 8.12 5.67
N ASP A 19 -1.14 7.72 6.88
CA ASP A 19 -1.74 8.26 8.11
C ASP A 19 -1.18 9.65 8.44
N ALA A 20 -1.82 10.35 9.38
CA ALA A 20 -1.48 11.72 9.72
C ALA A 20 -0.08 11.88 10.32
N ASP A 21 0.48 10.82 10.91
CA ASP A 21 1.86 10.75 11.38
C ASP A 21 2.87 10.41 10.27
N GLY A 22 2.40 10.15 9.04
CA GLY A 22 3.21 9.77 7.89
C GLY A 22 3.46 8.27 7.77
N ALA A 23 2.85 7.44 8.61
CA ALA A 23 2.92 5.99 8.49
C ALA A 23 2.24 5.49 7.21
N VAL A 24 2.78 4.42 6.63
CA VAL A 24 2.19 3.73 5.49
C VAL A 24 1.48 2.46 5.98
N GLU A 25 0.21 2.33 5.64
CA GLU A 25 -0.63 1.21 6.06
C GLU A 25 -1.22 0.49 4.85
N LEU A 26 -1.22 -0.83 4.89
CA LEU A 26 -1.86 -1.70 3.90
C LEU A 26 -3.02 -2.44 4.53
N TYR A 27 -4.20 -2.24 3.95
CA TYR A 27 -5.44 -2.90 4.33
C TYR A 27 -5.90 -3.86 3.23
N LEU A 28 -6.44 -5.00 3.65
CA LEU A 28 -7.19 -5.95 2.83
C LEU A 28 -8.52 -6.20 3.54
N ASP A 29 -9.64 -6.03 2.84
CA ASP A 29 -10.98 -6.22 3.42
C ASP A 29 -11.21 -5.40 4.71
N ARG A 30 -10.68 -4.16 4.74
CA ARG A 30 -10.71 -3.25 5.90
C ARG A 30 -9.92 -3.73 7.12
N ILE A 31 -9.14 -4.80 6.99
CA ILE A 31 -8.26 -5.32 8.04
C ILE A 31 -6.84 -4.85 7.76
N LEU A 32 -6.20 -4.22 8.76
CA LEU A 32 -4.80 -3.82 8.69
C LEU A 32 -3.93 -5.08 8.57
N ARG A 33 -3.16 -5.18 7.49
CA ARG A 33 -2.23 -6.28 7.25
C ARG A 33 -0.81 -5.91 7.63
N LYS A 34 -0.42 -4.65 7.34
CA LYS A 34 0.92 -4.16 7.61
C LYS A 34 0.90 -2.65 7.81
N ARG A 35 1.73 -2.18 8.74
CA ARG A 35 2.02 -0.77 9.00
C ARG A 35 3.53 -0.57 8.99
N ARG A 36 3.98 0.55 8.46
CA ARG A 36 5.36 1.04 8.52
C ARG A 36 5.34 2.43 9.14
N GLU A 37 6.00 2.57 10.28
CA GLU A 37 6.20 3.87 10.95
C GLU A 37 6.98 4.84 10.04
N PRO A 38 6.76 6.15 10.18
CA PRO A 38 7.52 7.17 9.47
C PRO A 38 9.02 7.03 9.74
N GLY A 39 9.83 7.29 8.72
CA GLY A 39 11.28 7.28 8.81
C GLY A 39 11.93 8.25 7.83
N PRO A 40 13.25 8.51 7.98
CA PRO A 40 13.98 9.44 7.12
C PRO A 40 14.29 8.86 5.72
N GLU A 41 14.15 7.54 5.53
CA GLU A 41 14.43 6.87 4.27
C GLU A 41 13.24 6.91 3.33
N GLU A 42 13.53 7.11 2.03
CA GLU A 42 12.53 7.01 0.96
C GLU A 42 12.99 6.01 -0.12
N PRO A 43 12.07 5.18 -0.66
CA PRO A 43 10.67 5.08 -0.25
C PRO A 43 10.50 4.43 1.12
N GLN A 44 9.48 4.86 1.84
CA GLN A 44 8.89 4.04 2.89
C GLN A 44 8.03 2.98 2.23
N TYR A 45 8.08 1.74 2.72
CA TYR A 45 7.33 0.67 2.09
C TYR A 45 6.74 -0.32 3.09
N VAL A 46 5.60 -0.87 2.70
CA VAL A 46 4.97 -2.04 3.31
C VAL A 46 4.86 -3.12 2.26
N TRP A 47 5.12 -4.35 2.67
CA TRP A 47 4.87 -5.51 1.82
C TRP A 47 4.37 -6.67 2.67
N THR A 48 3.55 -7.51 2.05
CA THR A 48 3.04 -8.73 2.69
C THR A 48 2.56 -9.71 1.62
N ASN A 49 2.61 -11.00 1.94
CA ASN A 49 1.91 -12.01 1.18
C ASN A 49 0.46 -12.13 1.66
N VAL A 50 -0.47 -12.25 0.72
CA VAL A 50 -1.87 -12.57 0.99
C VAL A 50 -2.29 -13.76 0.15
N GLU A 51 -3.13 -14.60 0.74
CA GLU A 51 -3.82 -15.68 0.03
C GLU A 51 -5.23 -15.18 -0.27
N LEU A 52 -5.59 -15.10 -1.55
CA LEU A 52 -6.92 -14.66 -1.98
C LEU A 52 -7.80 -15.86 -2.34
N GLU A 53 -7.18 -16.88 -2.93
CA GLU A 53 -7.75 -18.20 -3.20
C GLU A 53 -6.81 -19.28 -2.63
N TRP A 54 -7.32 -20.51 -2.48
CA TRP A 54 -6.53 -21.63 -1.97
C TRP A 54 -5.24 -21.81 -2.77
N GLU A 55 -4.09 -21.82 -2.08
CA GLU A 55 -2.74 -21.94 -2.65
C GLU A 55 -2.30 -20.81 -3.61
N GLU A 56 -3.07 -19.73 -3.77
CA GLU A 56 -2.65 -18.57 -4.57
C GLU A 56 -2.01 -17.48 -3.70
N HIS A 57 -0.69 -17.33 -3.80
CA HIS A 57 0.06 -16.30 -3.08
C HIS A 57 0.22 -15.02 -3.90
N HIS A 58 -0.15 -13.89 -3.31
CA HIS A 58 0.02 -12.55 -3.88
C HIS A 58 0.93 -11.72 -2.97
N TYR A 59 2.08 -11.31 -3.50
CA TYR A 59 3.02 -10.42 -2.84
C TYR A 59 2.64 -8.97 -3.15
N VAL A 60 1.95 -8.33 -2.22
CA VAL A 60 1.55 -6.94 -2.35
C VAL A 60 2.67 -6.06 -1.78
N GLU A 61 3.06 -5.05 -2.52
CA GLU A 61 4.05 -4.06 -2.09
C GLU A 61 3.52 -2.66 -2.38
N ALA A 62 3.58 -1.77 -1.39
CA ALA A 62 3.31 -0.36 -1.55
C ALA A 62 4.53 0.46 -1.14
N ARG A 63 4.95 1.38 -2.01
CA ARG A 63 6.10 2.27 -1.83
C ARG A 63 5.65 3.71 -1.86
N TYR A 64 6.03 4.49 -0.87
CA TYR A 64 5.65 5.88 -0.72
C TYR A 64 6.89 6.78 -0.57
N TRP A 65 6.96 7.81 -1.41
CA TRP A 65 7.96 8.88 -1.35
C TRP A 65 7.25 10.15 -0.88
N ALA A 66 7.51 10.58 0.37
CA ALA A 66 6.87 11.75 0.95
C ALA A 66 7.33 13.04 0.26
N SER A 67 8.62 13.13 -0.13
CA SER A 67 9.20 14.28 -0.83
C SER A 67 8.47 14.64 -2.13
N GLY A 68 8.00 13.64 -2.88
CA GLY A 68 7.25 13.80 -4.12
C GLY A 68 5.77 13.46 -4.02
N GLN A 69 5.28 13.15 -2.81
CA GLN A 69 3.94 12.62 -2.55
C GLN A 69 3.54 11.49 -3.52
N ARG A 70 4.49 10.62 -3.88
CA ARG A 70 4.28 9.56 -4.88
C ARG A 70 4.02 8.24 -4.18
N LEU A 71 2.96 7.55 -4.59
CA LEU A 71 2.61 6.20 -4.15
C LEU A 71 2.63 5.26 -5.35
N GLU A 72 3.34 4.15 -5.21
CA GLU A 72 3.30 3.01 -6.13
C GLU A 72 2.84 1.76 -5.41
N VAL A 73 2.03 0.94 -6.08
CA VAL A 73 1.61 -0.37 -5.61
C VAL A 73 1.84 -1.42 -6.69
N THR A 74 2.48 -2.52 -6.30
CA THR A 74 2.66 -3.69 -7.15
C THR A 74 2.06 -4.94 -6.49
N VAL A 75 1.68 -5.90 -7.32
CA VAL A 75 1.37 -7.27 -6.89
C VAL A 75 2.21 -8.24 -7.70
N ASN A 76 2.98 -9.10 -7.02
CA ASN A 76 3.94 -10.01 -7.65
C ASN A 76 4.92 -9.26 -8.57
N GLY A 77 5.30 -8.04 -8.18
CA GLY A 77 6.18 -7.15 -8.96
C GLY A 77 5.52 -6.50 -10.18
N GLN A 78 4.25 -6.78 -10.47
CA GLN A 78 3.50 -6.14 -11.55
C GLN A 78 2.83 -4.85 -11.05
N PRO A 79 3.02 -3.70 -11.70
CA PRO A 79 2.37 -2.45 -11.30
C PRO A 79 0.85 -2.54 -11.38
N LEU A 80 0.17 -2.19 -10.27
CA LEU A 80 -1.29 -2.04 -10.24
C LEU A 80 -1.71 -0.57 -10.13
N LEU A 81 -0.92 0.24 -9.45
CA LEU A 81 -1.25 1.62 -9.17
C LEU A 81 0.02 2.46 -9.10
N GLU A 82 -0.05 3.64 -9.70
CA GLU A 82 0.88 4.73 -9.43
C GLU A 82 0.09 6.02 -9.35
N ARG A 83 0.25 6.79 -8.27
CA ARG A 83 -0.39 8.09 -8.10
C ARG A 83 0.50 9.08 -7.38
N THR A 84 0.44 10.33 -7.80
CA THR A 84 0.80 11.48 -6.97
C THR A 84 -0.39 11.82 -6.09
N LEU A 85 -0.20 11.83 -4.78
CA LEU A 85 -1.19 12.26 -3.82
C LEU A 85 -1.20 13.80 -3.84
N ALA A 86 -2.37 14.40 -4.01
CA ALA A 86 -2.51 15.84 -3.83
C ALA A 86 -2.65 16.10 -2.32
N GLY A 87 -1.77 16.96 -1.79
CA GLY A 87 -1.80 17.40 -0.40
C GLY A 87 -3.01 18.27 -0.07
#